data_AF-A0A847I6C1-F1
#
_entry.id   AF-A0A847I6C1-F1
#
_cell.length_a   1.000
_cell.length_b   1.000
_cell.length_c   1.000
_cell.angle_alpha   90.00
_cell.angle_beta   90.00
_cell.angle_gamma   90.00
#
_symmetry.space_group_name_H-M   'P 1'
#
loop_
_entity.id
_entity.type
_entity.pdbx_description
1 polymer ?
#
loop_
_entity_poly.entity_id
_entity_poly.type
_entity_poly.pdbx_seq_one_letter_code
_entity_poly.pdbx_strand_id
1 'polypeptide(L)'
;MATEVISTIGSDPGDDYTTLLAWYTARKGDLVARDTIEIAELRGETHTSGKVLGRDANVVDSTHYFVIRAMAGAEFRGDFGDVSGQAVVTDEVGSYNKYTKIFGIVVKGIVGSAKIIGIFVAGDSSDIDSCGVSNLVSSGTGMQSAVGISCSGSVDCAVKNCVVQDLLAVYTGTSGKVSDCIGIAYAAFIYNNLVANISAESQSSNSGSTASSHGISSASGVAYNNLVFSVSATAAYGEANETEACIDVATADYNATDDGTGGTNGITITPADEIEDTSTATFDCHLKPGADCIGAGTDLSAYGVDEDIDGDSRPQNTMWDIGADEYAPSVAIATATGAHGGTQAQTAGSAVAIATAIGAHGGTLAQAAGSAVAIATAIGAHPGTRAQAAGSAVAIATAIGAHGGTRAQAAGSAVAIATAIGAHPGTRAQAAGSAVAIATAIGAHGGTRAQAAGSAVAIATAIGAHPGTRAQTAGSAVAIATAIGAHGGTRAQTAGSALAIATATGAHGGTLAQAAGVVTVATFRRYRAAAGLAYSPRLVGGCFTAQAAAGLAFDRHIQEGQTLV
;
A
#
# COMPACT_ATOMS: atom_id res chain seq x y z
N MET A 1 7.59 -40.35 2.16
CA MET A 1 8.22 -39.02 2.08
C MET A 1 9.46 -39.10 2.91
N ALA A 2 10.57 -38.58 2.39
CA ALA A 2 11.81 -38.47 3.15
C ALA A 2 11.58 -37.71 4.45
N THR A 3 12.37 -38.02 5.47
CA THR A 3 12.26 -37.37 6.78
C THR A 3 12.89 -35.97 6.71
N GLU A 4 12.12 -34.94 7.04
CA GLU A 4 12.68 -33.59 7.22
C GLU A 4 13.52 -33.54 8.51
N VAL A 5 14.79 -33.20 8.37
CA VAL A 5 15.70 -32.94 9.49
C VAL A 5 15.93 -31.43 9.53
N ILE A 6 15.26 -30.78 10.46
CA ILE A 6 15.38 -29.34 10.69
C ILE A 6 16.50 -29.11 11.70
N SER A 7 17.43 -28.22 11.36
CA SER A 7 18.50 -27.77 12.25
C SER A 7 18.45 -26.27 12.38
N THR A 8 18.38 -25.77 13.62
CA THR A 8 18.42 -24.32 13.85
C THR A 8 19.85 -23.80 13.77
N ILE A 9 20.01 -22.69 13.06
CA ILE A 9 21.28 -21.99 12.88
C ILE A 9 21.19 -20.65 13.59
N GLY A 10 22.02 -20.46 14.60
CA GLY A 10 22.09 -19.20 15.31
C GLY A 10 23.00 -19.18 16.53
N SER A 11 22.96 -18.05 17.23
CA SER A 11 23.83 -17.73 18.35
C SER A 11 23.25 -18.17 19.71
N ASP A 12 22.00 -18.63 19.76
CA ASP A 12 21.38 -19.03 21.02
C ASP A 12 21.97 -20.37 21.51
N PRO A 13 22.16 -20.55 22.83
CA PRO A 13 22.70 -21.81 23.38
C PRO A 13 21.89 -23.07 23.09
N GLY A 14 20.62 -22.90 22.66
CA GLY A 14 19.73 -23.98 22.27
C GLY A 14 19.75 -24.30 20.78
N ASP A 15 20.51 -23.56 19.96
CA ASP A 15 20.60 -23.81 18.53
C ASP A 15 21.50 -25.02 18.20
N ASP A 16 21.14 -25.77 17.16
CA ASP A 16 21.86 -27.00 16.78
C ASP A 16 23.27 -26.68 16.23
N TYR A 17 23.39 -25.58 15.49
CA TYR A 17 24.65 -25.13 14.90
C TYR A 17 24.80 -23.61 14.97
N THR A 18 26.05 -23.15 15.10
CA THR A 18 26.35 -21.71 15.16
C THR A 18 26.56 -21.05 13.79
N THR A 19 26.76 -21.85 12.73
CA THR A 19 26.99 -21.35 11.37
C THR A 19 26.45 -22.33 10.33
N LEU A 20 26.08 -21.81 9.16
CA LEU A 20 25.70 -22.62 8.00
C LEU A 20 26.80 -23.60 7.57
N LEU A 21 28.07 -23.16 7.60
CA LEU A 21 29.20 -24.02 7.28
C LEU A 21 29.33 -25.21 8.23
N ALA A 22 29.12 -25.01 9.54
CA ALA A 22 29.18 -26.09 10.53
C ALA A 22 28.07 -27.12 10.31
N TRP A 23 26.84 -26.64 10.09
CA TRP A 23 25.70 -27.49 9.73
C TRP A 23 25.98 -28.30 8.46
N TYR A 24 26.34 -27.64 7.36
CA TYR A 24 26.56 -28.33 6.10
C TYR A 24 27.71 -29.36 6.20
N THR A 25 28.79 -29.02 6.92
CA THR A 25 29.91 -29.96 7.12
C THR A 25 29.46 -31.22 7.86
N ALA A 26 28.55 -31.10 8.82
CA ALA A 26 28.01 -32.23 9.57
C ALA A 26 26.94 -33.01 8.80
N ARG A 27 26.18 -32.35 7.93
CA ARG A 27 24.98 -32.91 7.29
C ARG A 27 25.14 -33.30 5.82
N LYS A 28 26.26 -32.95 5.16
CA LYS A 28 26.56 -33.37 3.78
C LYS A 28 26.73 -34.89 3.63
N GLY A 29 26.56 -35.42 2.41
CA GLY A 29 26.74 -36.84 2.10
C GLY A 29 25.65 -37.41 1.19
N ASP A 30 25.33 -38.68 1.38
CA ASP A 30 24.25 -39.38 0.66
C ASP A 30 22.93 -39.17 1.41
N LEU A 31 22.04 -38.33 0.87
CA LEU A 31 20.74 -38.02 1.47
C LEU A 31 19.71 -39.08 1.10
N VAL A 32 19.87 -39.72 -0.06
CA VAL A 32 19.00 -40.79 -0.54
C VAL A 32 19.14 -42.02 0.36
N ALA A 33 20.37 -42.41 0.69
CA ALA A 33 20.61 -43.52 1.61
C ALA A 33 20.15 -43.23 3.05
N ARG A 34 20.13 -41.94 3.45
CA ARG A 34 19.60 -41.51 4.75
C ARG A 34 18.08 -41.36 4.77
N ASP A 35 17.43 -41.29 3.60
CA ASP A 35 16.01 -40.97 3.45
C ASP A 35 15.65 -39.64 4.13
N THR A 36 16.47 -38.59 3.90
CA THR A 36 16.31 -37.26 4.52
C THR A 36 16.25 -36.09 3.55
N ILE A 37 15.52 -35.04 3.98
CA ILE A 37 15.67 -33.66 3.50
C ILE A 37 16.37 -32.90 4.63
N GLU A 38 17.48 -32.24 4.31
CA GLU A 38 18.28 -31.51 5.30
C GLU A 38 17.95 -30.02 5.24
N ILE A 39 17.42 -29.47 6.33
CA ILE A 39 16.91 -28.09 6.39
C ILE A 39 17.74 -27.29 7.40
N ALA A 40 18.34 -26.20 6.95
CA ALA A 40 18.92 -25.16 7.80
C ALA A 40 17.89 -24.05 8.01
N GLU A 41 17.46 -23.83 9.25
CA GLU A 41 16.60 -22.71 9.64
C GLU A 41 17.41 -21.61 10.31
N LEU A 42 17.53 -20.47 9.65
CA LEU A 42 18.28 -19.34 10.16
C LEU A 42 17.42 -18.52 11.10
N ARG A 43 17.93 -18.28 12.32
CA ARG A 43 17.34 -17.36 13.29
C ARG A 43 17.33 -15.92 12.76
N GLY A 44 16.40 -15.13 13.29
CA GLY A 44 16.27 -13.69 13.07
C GLY A 44 17.43 -12.85 13.61
N GLU A 45 18.60 -13.02 13.01
CA GLU A 45 19.84 -12.35 13.37
C GLU A 45 20.80 -12.33 12.17
N THR A 46 22.03 -11.84 12.38
CA THR A 46 23.07 -11.80 11.34
C THR A 46 23.93 -13.06 11.36
N HIS A 47 24.08 -13.66 10.19
CA HIS A 47 24.84 -14.89 9.94
C HIS A 47 26.01 -14.64 8.99
N THR A 48 26.93 -15.60 8.99
CA THR A 48 27.88 -15.81 7.90
C THR A 48 27.69 -17.22 7.34
N SER A 49 27.60 -17.32 6.03
CA SER A 49 27.55 -18.55 5.26
C SER A 49 28.88 -19.30 5.37
N GLY A 50 30.00 -18.59 5.23
CA GLY A 50 31.36 -19.12 5.33
C GLY A 50 31.80 -19.96 4.12
N LYS A 51 30.88 -20.47 3.29
CA LYS A 51 31.16 -21.13 2.00
C LYS A 51 29.86 -21.48 1.24
N VAL A 52 29.94 -21.48 -0.10
CA VAL A 52 28.94 -22.12 -0.99
C VAL A 52 28.89 -23.65 -0.78
N LEU A 53 27.69 -24.18 -0.56
CA LEU A 53 27.40 -25.61 -0.37
C LEU A 53 27.64 -26.43 -1.66
N GLY A 54 27.72 -27.75 -1.56
CA GLY A 54 27.65 -28.66 -2.72
C GLY A 54 28.92 -28.83 -3.56
N ARG A 55 30.08 -28.28 -3.14
CA ARG A 55 31.37 -28.62 -3.76
C ARG A 55 31.88 -30.04 -3.42
N ASP A 56 31.17 -30.76 -2.56
CA ASP A 56 31.47 -32.12 -2.14
C ASP A 56 30.60 -33.12 -2.93
N ALA A 57 30.98 -34.40 -2.94
CA ALA A 57 30.20 -35.45 -3.56
C ALA A 57 28.96 -35.81 -2.71
N ASN A 58 27.87 -35.05 -2.86
CA ASN A 58 26.57 -35.38 -2.29
C ASN A 58 25.75 -36.25 -3.28
N VAL A 59 24.89 -37.10 -2.73
CA VAL A 59 23.87 -37.84 -3.50
C VAL A 59 22.50 -37.30 -3.10
N VAL A 60 21.84 -36.65 -4.04
CA VAL A 60 20.56 -35.95 -3.87
C VAL A 60 19.62 -36.27 -5.04
N ASP A 61 18.32 -36.16 -4.81
CA ASP A 61 17.27 -36.28 -5.84
C ASP A 61 16.09 -35.34 -5.54
N SER A 62 15.02 -35.43 -6.34
CA SER A 62 13.83 -34.57 -6.22
C SER A 62 13.06 -34.74 -4.90
N THR A 63 13.39 -35.74 -4.09
CA THR A 63 12.79 -36.05 -2.79
C THR A 63 13.78 -36.01 -1.62
N HIS A 64 15.08 -35.87 -1.90
CA HIS A 64 16.17 -35.87 -0.92
C HIS A 64 17.16 -34.75 -1.23
N TYR A 65 17.02 -33.60 -0.60
CA TYR A 65 17.77 -32.39 -0.97
C TYR A 65 18.04 -31.48 0.23
N PHE A 66 18.76 -30.39 -0.03
CA PHE A 66 19.10 -29.37 0.96
C PHE A 66 18.18 -28.15 0.85
N VAL A 67 17.77 -27.62 2.00
CA VAL A 67 17.00 -26.37 2.12
C VAL A 67 17.74 -25.41 3.04
N ILE A 68 17.82 -24.15 2.63
CA ILE A 68 18.22 -23.03 3.49
C ILE A 68 17.00 -22.11 3.58
N ARG A 69 16.48 -21.87 4.78
CA ARG A 69 15.34 -20.96 4.95
C ARG A 69 15.48 -20.10 6.19
N ALA A 70 14.79 -18.96 6.19
CA ALA A 70 14.53 -18.24 7.42
C ALA A 70 13.65 -19.07 8.37
N MET A 71 13.89 -18.91 9.67
CA MET A 71 13.00 -19.40 10.72
C MET A 71 11.66 -18.66 10.64
N ALA A 72 10.58 -19.32 11.08
CA ALA A 72 9.27 -18.70 11.18
C ALA A 72 9.32 -17.37 11.95
N GLY A 73 8.86 -16.28 11.34
CA GLY A 73 8.90 -14.92 11.88
C GLY A 73 10.22 -14.16 11.67
N ALA A 74 11.20 -14.78 11.01
CA ALA A 74 12.47 -14.17 10.61
C ALA A 74 12.59 -14.01 9.09
N GLU A 75 11.50 -14.22 8.34
CA GLU A 75 11.50 -14.13 6.89
C GLU A 75 11.69 -12.68 6.42
N PHE A 76 12.30 -12.52 5.25
CA PHE A 76 12.31 -11.26 4.52
C PHE A 76 10.89 -10.87 4.09
N ARG A 77 10.55 -9.60 4.24
CA ARG A 77 9.22 -9.01 4.02
C ARG A 77 9.28 -7.76 3.14
N GLY A 78 10.07 -7.81 2.07
CA GLY A 78 10.10 -6.73 1.07
C GLY A 78 10.76 -5.39 1.45
N ASP A 79 11.01 -5.13 2.75
CA ASP A 79 11.56 -3.87 3.27
C ASP A 79 13.04 -4.02 3.68
N PHE A 80 13.94 -3.28 3.01
CA PHE A 80 15.36 -3.18 3.37
C PHE A 80 15.69 -2.06 4.34
N GLY A 81 14.77 -1.11 4.55
CA GLY A 81 14.86 -0.04 5.55
C GLY A 81 14.85 -0.57 6.97
N ASP A 82 14.13 -1.67 7.24
CA ASP A 82 14.20 -2.41 8.50
C ASP A 82 14.23 -3.94 8.30
N VAL A 83 15.40 -4.54 8.47
CA VAL A 83 15.59 -6.00 8.47
C VAL A 83 15.83 -6.56 9.89
N SER A 84 15.48 -5.80 10.92
CA SER A 84 15.65 -6.21 12.31
C SER A 84 14.82 -7.46 12.61
N GLY A 85 15.46 -8.47 13.19
CA GLY A 85 14.80 -9.75 13.48
C GLY A 85 14.62 -10.67 12.28
N GLN A 86 15.10 -10.29 11.08
CA GLN A 86 15.12 -11.16 9.91
C GLN A 86 16.42 -11.96 9.82
N ALA A 87 16.41 -13.07 9.08
CA ALA A 87 17.58 -13.90 8.82
C ALA A 87 18.51 -13.25 7.78
N VAL A 88 19.49 -12.48 8.24
CA VAL A 88 20.41 -11.73 7.38
C VAL A 88 21.74 -12.46 7.24
N VAL A 89 22.23 -12.62 6.02
CA VAL A 89 23.56 -13.18 5.70
C VAL A 89 24.42 -12.11 5.04
N THR A 90 25.68 -12.01 5.46
CA THR A 90 26.58 -10.90 5.07
C THR A 90 27.66 -11.29 4.06
N ASP A 91 27.55 -12.50 3.52
CA ASP A 91 28.40 -13.10 2.51
C ASP A 91 27.56 -13.99 1.57
N GLU A 92 28.21 -14.53 0.53
CA GLU A 92 27.52 -15.34 -0.50
C GLU A 92 26.86 -16.60 0.09
N VAL A 93 25.57 -16.79 -0.22
CA VAL A 93 24.81 -17.99 0.12
C VAL A 93 24.55 -18.79 -1.15
N GLY A 94 24.79 -20.10 -1.13
CA GLY A 94 24.56 -20.86 -2.34
C GLY A 94 24.88 -22.34 -2.31
N SER A 95 24.63 -23.03 -3.42
CA SER A 95 24.84 -24.47 -3.56
C SER A 95 25.14 -24.91 -4.99
N TYR A 96 26.02 -25.89 -5.16
CA TYR A 96 26.19 -26.63 -6.42
C TYR A 96 25.31 -27.90 -6.51
N ASN A 97 24.57 -28.24 -5.46
CA ASN A 97 23.69 -29.41 -5.48
C ASN A 97 22.42 -29.14 -6.32
N LYS A 98 21.95 -30.16 -7.03
CA LYS A 98 20.61 -30.16 -7.65
C LYS A 98 19.52 -30.12 -6.58
N TYR A 99 18.34 -29.66 -6.96
CA TYR A 99 17.17 -29.60 -6.08
C TYR A 99 17.37 -28.73 -4.83
N THR A 100 18.34 -27.79 -4.86
CA THR A 100 18.57 -26.90 -3.72
C THR A 100 17.43 -25.91 -3.62
N LYS A 101 17.02 -25.60 -2.39
CA LYS A 101 16.01 -24.58 -2.13
C LYS A 101 16.51 -23.52 -1.17
N ILE A 102 16.30 -22.25 -1.48
CA ILE A 102 16.69 -21.10 -0.65
C ILE A 102 15.51 -20.15 -0.51
N PHE A 103 15.04 -19.91 0.72
CA PHE A 103 13.80 -19.19 0.95
C PHE A 103 13.84 -18.16 2.08
N GLY A 104 13.24 -16.99 1.88
CA GLY A 104 12.89 -16.07 2.97
C GLY A 104 14.09 -15.38 3.65
N ILE A 105 15.32 -15.54 3.16
CA ILE A 105 16.51 -14.92 3.74
C ILE A 105 16.86 -13.58 3.09
N VAL A 106 17.62 -12.76 3.81
CA VAL A 106 18.23 -11.54 3.29
C VAL A 106 19.73 -11.78 3.10
N VAL A 107 20.29 -11.42 1.95
CA VAL A 107 21.74 -11.32 1.74
C VAL A 107 22.11 -9.88 1.49
N LYS A 108 22.95 -9.27 2.33
CA LYS A 108 23.33 -7.86 2.13
C LYS A 108 24.72 -7.45 2.57
N GLY A 109 25.23 -6.40 1.95
CA GLY A 109 26.46 -5.72 2.39
C GLY A 109 27.74 -6.42 1.94
N ILE A 110 27.71 -7.11 0.80
CA ILE A 110 28.90 -7.77 0.25
C ILE A 110 29.71 -6.75 -0.54
N VAL A 111 30.92 -6.46 -0.06
CA VAL A 111 31.86 -5.54 -0.72
C VAL A 111 33.14 -6.27 -1.09
N GLY A 112 33.55 -6.17 -2.35
CA GLY A 112 34.72 -6.87 -2.88
C GLY A 112 35.39 -6.15 -4.05
N SER A 113 36.49 -6.72 -4.55
CA SER A 113 37.27 -6.20 -5.69
C SER A 113 37.40 -7.20 -6.86
N ALA A 114 36.54 -8.21 -6.85
CA ALA A 114 36.37 -9.23 -7.86
C ALA A 114 34.87 -9.56 -7.98
N LYS A 115 34.52 -10.60 -8.74
CA LYS A 115 33.14 -11.07 -8.83
C LYS A 115 32.58 -11.38 -7.43
N ILE A 116 31.45 -10.77 -7.12
CA ILE A 116 30.64 -11.05 -5.93
C ILE A 116 29.27 -11.55 -6.36
N ILE A 117 28.69 -12.44 -5.55
CA ILE A 117 27.34 -12.95 -5.76
C ILE A 117 26.61 -12.92 -4.41
N GLY A 118 25.34 -12.53 -4.39
CA GLY A 118 24.49 -12.60 -3.21
C GLY A 118 24.03 -14.04 -2.98
N ILE A 119 23.14 -14.52 -3.85
CA ILE A 119 22.63 -15.89 -3.83
C ILE A 119 23.06 -16.64 -5.10
N PHE A 120 23.65 -17.82 -4.94
CA PHE A 120 24.15 -18.63 -6.04
C PHE A 120 23.65 -20.08 -5.99
N VAL A 121 22.98 -20.54 -7.04
CA VAL A 121 22.68 -21.97 -7.22
C VAL A 121 23.08 -22.42 -8.62
N ALA A 122 23.76 -23.56 -8.73
CA ALA A 122 24.19 -24.13 -10.01
C ALA A 122 23.68 -25.54 -10.29
N GLY A 123 22.96 -26.14 -9.35
CA GLY A 123 22.32 -27.43 -9.58
C GLY A 123 20.95 -27.28 -10.21
N ASP A 124 20.63 -28.16 -11.16
CA ASP A 124 19.32 -28.23 -11.81
C ASP A 124 18.16 -28.36 -10.82
N SER A 125 16.96 -27.95 -11.25
CA SER A 125 15.70 -28.11 -10.54
C SER A 125 15.68 -27.45 -9.16
N SER A 126 16.33 -26.29 -9.05
CA SER A 126 16.50 -25.56 -7.79
C SER A 126 15.64 -24.30 -7.74
N ASP A 127 15.21 -23.93 -6.54
CA ASP A 127 14.29 -22.83 -6.29
C ASP A 127 14.90 -21.78 -5.36
N ILE A 128 14.76 -20.51 -5.73
CA ILE A 128 15.03 -19.36 -4.87
C ILE A 128 13.73 -18.57 -4.79
N ASP A 129 13.19 -18.39 -3.59
CA ASP A 129 11.86 -17.79 -3.38
C ASP A 129 11.86 -16.83 -2.19
N SER A 130 11.11 -15.74 -2.30
CA SER A 130 10.94 -14.75 -1.23
C SER A 130 12.25 -14.26 -0.58
N CYS A 131 13.34 -14.16 -1.35
CA CYS A 131 14.64 -13.72 -0.85
C CYS A 131 14.90 -12.24 -1.16
N GLY A 132 15.61 -11.57 -0.25
CA GLY A 132 16.10 -10.21 -0.45
C GLY A 132 17.61 -10.20 -0.72
N VAL A 133 18.08 -9.49 -1.75
CA VAL A 133 19.51 -9.22 -1.96
C VAL A 133 19.75 -7.72 -2.10
N SER A 134 20.64 -7.14 -1.28
CA SER A 134 20.96 -5.72 -1.41
C SER A 134 22.37 -5.28 -1.04
N ASN A 135 22.75 -4.09 -1.49
CA ASN A 135 24.03 -3.45 -1.15
C ASN A 135 25.23 -4.35 -1.48
N LEU A 136 25.36 -4.66 -2.76
CA LEU A 136 26.43 -5.46 -3.32
C LEU A 136 27.36 -4.56 -4.14
N VAL A 137 28.61 -4.41 -3.70
CA VAL A 137 29.57 -3.50 -4.33
C VAL A 137 30.85 -4.24 -4.75
N SER A 138 31.05 -4.40 -6.05
CA SER A 138 32.29 -4.91 -6.64
C SER A 138 33.09 -3.74 -7.22
N SER A 139 34.21 -3.36 -6.61
CA SER A 139 35.01 -2.22 -7.08
C SER A 139 36.51 -2.49 -7.07
N GLY A 140 37.19 -2.12 -8.16
CA GLY A 140 38.63 -2.33 -8.28
C GLY A 140 39.20 -2.26 -9.69
N THR A 141 40.47 -2.66 -9.81
CA THR A 141 41.25 -2.57 -11.06
C THR A 141 41.24 -3.86 -11.89
N GLY A 142 40.66 -4.94 -11.37
CA GLY A 142 40.37 -6.18 -12.09
C GLY A 142 39.00 -6.15 -12.78
N MET A 143 38.58 -7.23 -13.45
CA MET A 143 37.18 -7.34 -13.92
C MET A 143 36.25 -7.28 -12.70
N GLN A 144 35.30 -6.35 -12.71
CA GLN A 144 34.35 -6.17 -11.63
C GLN A 144 33.01 -6.75 -12.03
N SER A 145 32.37 -7.43 -11.08
CA SER A 145 31.05 -7.99 -11.31
C SER A 145 30.30 -8.15 -10.00
N ALA A 146 29.04 -7.70 -10.01
CA ALA A 146 28.11 -7.87 -8.91
C ALA A 146 26.85 -8.55 -9.44
N VAL A 147 26.53 -9.73 -8.88
CA VAL A 147 25.33 -10.48 -9.25
C VAL A 147 24.45 -10.67 -8.02
N GLY A 148 23.19 -10.29 -8.09
CA GLY A 148 22.27 -10.41 -6.96
C GLY A 148 21.93 -11.86 -6.71
N ILE A 149 21.21 -12.46 -7.66
CA ILE A 149 20.80 -13.84 -7.65
C ILE A 149 21.27 -14.51 -8.95
N SER A 150 21.93 -15.66 -8.83
CA SER A 150 22.34 -16.49 -9.97
C SER A 150 21.79 -17.89 -9.79
N CYS A 151 20.80 -18.29 -10.59
CA CYS A 151 20.26 -19.64 -10.59
C CYS A 151 20.60 -20.33 -11.92
N SER A 152 21.81 -20.88 -12.00
CA SER A 152 22.50 -21.30 -13.22
C SER A 152 22.44 -22.80 -13.53
N GLY A 153 21.56 -23.56 -12.85
CA GLY A 153 21.28 -24.93 -13.26
C GLY A 153 20.69 -24.94 -14.69
N SER A 154 21.05 -25.94 -15.47
CA SER A 154 20.72 -25.96 -16.90
C SER A 154 19.25 -26.32 -17.18
N VAL A 155 18.54 -26.79 -16.15
CA VAL A 155 17.16 -27.28 -16.25
C VAL A 155 16.38 -26.85 -15.01
N ASP A 156 15.17 -26.33 -15.22
CA ASP A 156 14.14 -26.06 -14.20
C ASP A 156 14.59 -25.26 -12.97
N CYS A 157 15.50 -24.30 -13.16
CA CYS A 157 15.92 -23.38 -12.10
C CYS A 157 15.00 -22.16 -12.04
N ALA A 158 14.39 -21.92 -10.88
CA ALA A 158 13.41 -20.85 -10.68
C ALA A 158 13.89 -19.78 -9.69
N VAL A 159 13.57 -18.52 -9.98
CA VAL A 159 13.72 -17.37 -9.07
C VAL A 159 12.37 -16.65 -9.01
N LYS A 160 11.79 -16.62 -7.82
CA LYS A 160 10.38 -16.27 -7.61
C LYS A 160 10.24 -15.32 -6.43
N ASN A 161 9.33 -14.34 -6.51
CA ASN A 161 9.01 -13.42 -5.40
C ASN A 161 10.25 -12.77 -4.74
N CYS A 162 11.39 -12.66 -5.43
CA CYS A 162 12.61 -12.12 -4.84
C CYS A 162 12.71 -10.61 -5.06
N VAL A 163 13.39 -9.93 -4.15
CA VAL A 163 13.72 -8.50 -4.28
C VAL A 163 15.23 -8.33 -4.35
N VAL A 164 15.72 -7.77 -5.45
CA VAL A 164 17.15 -7.48 -5.65
C VAL A 164 17.34 -6.00 -5.89
N GLN A 165 18.11 -5.30 -5.05
CA GLN A 165 18.34 -3.87 -5.22
C GLN A 165 19.70 -3.37 -4.76
N ASP A 166 20.15 -2.21 -5.24
CA ASP A 166 21.41 -1.57 -4.82
C ASP A 166 22.64 -2.45 -5.11
N LEU A 167 22.83 -2.75 -6.40
CA LEU A 167 24.01 -3.45 -6.90
C LEU A 167 24.87 -2.50 -7.71
N LEU A 168 26.18 -2.53 -7.46
CA LEU A 168 27.15 -1.65 -8.10
C LEU A 168 28.44 -2.41 -8.47
N ALA A 169 28.79 -2.38 -9.75
CA ALA A 169 30.08 -2.87 -10.26
C ALA A 169 30.92 -1.70 -10.82
N VAL A 170 32.03 -1.33 -10.16
CA VAL A 170 32.89 -0.18 -10.54
C VAL A 170 34.30 -0.60 -10.93
N TYR A 171 34.58 -0.61 -12.22
CA TYR A 171 35.93 -0.76 -12.74
C TYR A 171 36.69 0.57 -12.70
N THR A 172 37.84 0.58 -12.02
CA THR A 172 38.71 1.76 -11.86
C THR A 172 40.10 1.59 -12.50
N GLY A 173 40.30 0.49 -13.24
CA GLY A 173 41.59 0.19 -13.88
C GLY A 173 41.80 0.89 -15.22
N THR A 174 42.96 0.66 -15.83
CA THR A 174 43.39 1.26 -17.11
C THR A 174 43.50 0.25 -18.25
N SER A 175 43.06 -0.99 -18.07
CA SER A 175 43.33 -2.11 -18.98
C SER A 175 42.18 -2.47 -19.92
N GLY A 176 41.18 -1.61 -20.10
CA GLY A 176 40.02 -1.86 -21.00
C GLY A 176 39.21 -3.09 -20.58
N LYS A 177 38.88 -3.22 -19.29
CA LYS A 177 38.11 -4.34 -18.75
C LYS A 177 36.64 -3.96 -18.53
N VAL A 178 35.82 -5.01 -18.35
CA VAL A 178 34.37 -4.96 -18.21
C VAL A 178 33.96 -4.76 -16.75
N SER A 179 33.00 -3.87 -16.51
CA SER A 179 32.11 -3.90 -15.35
C SER A 179 30.82 -4.59 -15.74
N ASP A 180 30.41 -5.61 -15.01
CA ASP A 180 29.19 -6.39 -15.30
C ASP A 180 28.30 -6.56 -14.07
N CYS A 181 27.14 -5.92 -14.08
CA CYS A 181 26.21 -5.91 -12.96
C CYS A 181 24.88 -6.53 -13.37
N ILE A 182 24.43 -7.56 -12.64
CA ILE A 182 23.19 -8.27 -12.99
C ILE A 182 22.34 -8.49 -11.74
N GLY A 183 21.07 -8.08 -11.75
CA GLY A 183 20.15 -8.34 -10.66
C GLY A 183 19.86 -9.84 -10.52
N ILE A 184 19.21 -10.43 -11.52
CA ILE A 184 18.91 -11.86 -11.61
C ILE A 184 19.52 -12.45 -12.87
N ALA A 185 20.33 -13.50 -12.71
CA ALA A 185 21.10 -14.11 -13.79
C ALA A 185 20.79 -15.60 -13.98
N TYR A 186 20.77 -16.02 -15.24
CA TYR A 186 20.83 -17.43 -15.70
C TYR A 186 19.66 -18.35 -15.33
N ALA A 187 18.64 -17.85 -14.64
CA ALA A 187 17.46 -18.63 -14.26
C ALA A 187 16.61 -19.01 -15.49
N ALA A 188 16.00 -20.19 -15.43
CA ALA A 188 15.09 -20.67 -16.47
C ALA A 188 13.70 -20.03 -16.31
N PHE A 189 13.23 -19.91 -15.07
CA PHE A 189 11.93 -19.35 -14.73
C PHE A 189 12.10 -18.18 -13.76
N ILE A 190 11.61 -17.00 -14.13
CA ILE A 190 11.85 -15.75 -13.40
C ILE A 190 10.49 -15.07 -13.21
N TYR A 191 9.87 -15.23 -12.06
CA TYR A 191 8.46 -14.85 -11.84
C TYR A 191 8.27 -13.94 -10.64
N ASN A 192 7.43 -12.91 -10.78
CA ASN A 192 7.03 -12.04 -9.67
C ASN A 192 8.23 -11.45 -8.92
N ASN A 193 9.34 -11.13 -9.58
CA ASN A 193 10.48 -10.53 -8.88
C ASN A 193 10.41 -9.00 -8.93
N LEU A 194 10.99 -8.34 -7.94
CA LEU A 194 11.35 -6.93 -8.03
C LEU A 194 12.87 -6.81 -8.19
N VAL A 195 13.33 -6.09 -9.21
CA VAL A 195 14.75 -5.77 -9.42
C VAL A 195 14.94 -4.28 -9.64
N ALA A 196 15.76 -3.63 -8.83
CA ALA A 196 15.95 -2.18 -8.91
C ALA A 196 17.40 -1.74 -8.72
N ASN A 197 17.75 -0.56 -9.21
CA ASN A 197 19.03 0.11 -8.87
C ASN A 197 20.25 -0.77 -9.16
N ILE A 198 20.36 -1.24 -10.42
CA ILE A 198 21.46 -2.10 -10.88
C ILE A 198 22.41 -1.26 -11.74
N SER A 199 23.65 -1.07 -11.28
CA SER A 199 24.59 -0.15 -11.91
C SER A 199 25.94 -0.78 -12.23
N ALA A 200 26.40 -0.57 -13.46
CA ALA A 200 27.76 -0.86 -13.87
C ALA A 200 28.48 0.42 -14.29
N GLU A 201 29.64 0.69 -13.69
CA GLU A 201 30.47 1.85 -14.00
C GLU A 201 31.85 1.42 -14.46
N SER A 202 32.32 1.97 -15.58
CA SER A 202 33.69 1.83 -16.05
C SER A 202 34.38 3.20 -16.06
N GLN A 203 35.20 3.47 -15.04
CA GLN A 203 35.89 4.75 -14.82
C GLN A 203 37.27 4.81 -15.50
N SER A 204 37.52 3.91 -16.44
CA SER A 204 38.80 3.81 -17.12
C SER A 204 39.03 4.96 -18.10
N SER A 205 40.28 5.41 -18.21
CA SER A 205 40.70 6.41 -19.19
C SER A 205 41.19 5.82 -20.52
N ASN A 206 41.05 4.52 -20.73
CA ASN A 206 41.52 3.82 -21.93
C ASN A 206 40.39 3.46 -22.91
N SER A 207 40.70 3.48 -24.20
CA SER A 207 39.85 2.98 -25.29
C SER A 207 39.58 1.47 -25.11
N GLY A 208 38.30 1.05 -25.22
CA GLY A 208 37.87 -0.35 -25.05
C GLY A 208 37.26 -0.70 -23.69
N SER A 209 36.93 0.31 -22.89
CA SER A 209 36.25 0.13 -21.60
C SER A 209 34.77 -0.16 -21.81
N THR A 210 34.20 -1.09 -21.05
CA THR A 210 32.79 -1.49 -21.21
C THR A 210 32.08 -1.56 -19.87
N ALA A 211 30.83 -1.14 -19.84
CA ALA A 211 29.92 -1.30 -18.72
C ALA A 211 28.66 -2.02 -19.20
N SER A 212 28.28 -3.07 -18.49
CA SER A 212 27.14 -3.92 -18.80
C SER A 212 26.29 -4.02 -17.54
N SER A 213 25.02 -3.65 -17.63
CA SER A 213 24.08 -3.71 -16.52
C SER A 213 22.76 -4.32 -16.96
N HIS A 214 22.28 -5.34 -16.27
CA HIS A 214 20.98 -5.94 -16.58
C HIS A 214 20.17 -6.12 -15.30
N GLY A 215 18.90 -5.77 -15.33
CA GLY A 215 18.00 -6.12 -14.24
C GLY A 215 17.85 -7.65 -14.17
N ILE A 216 17.35 -8.22 -15.26
CA ILE A 216 17.20 -9.66 -15.44
C ILE A 216 17.89 -10.07 -16.74
N SER A 217 18.82 -11.02 -16.67
CA SER A 217 19.51 -11.55 -17.86
C SER A 217 19.58 -13.07 -17.86
N SER A 218 19.01 -13.70 -18.89
CA SER A 218 19.07 -15.14 -19.10
C SER A 218 18.75 -15.51 -20.54
N ALA A 219 19.75 -15.98 -21.29
CA ALA A 219 19.64 -16.27 -22.72
C ALA A 219 18.56 -17.31 -23.08
N SER A 220 18.14 -18.16 -22.14
CA SER A 220 17.06 -19.12 -22.30
C SER A 220 15.94 -18.95 -21.26
N GLY A 221 15.96 -17.86 -20.51
CA GLY A 221 15.03 -17.60 -19.43
C GLY A 221 13.65 -17.15 -19.91
N VAL A 222 12.66 -17.41 -19.07
CA VAL A 222 11.28 -16.98 -19.23
C VAL A 222 10.93 -16.07 -18.06
N ALA A 223 10.58 -14.81 -18.35
CA ALA A 223 10.30 -13.77 -17.36
C ALA A 223 8.84 -13.30 -17.45
N TYR A 224 8.09 -13.48 -16.35
CA TYR A 224 6.70 -13.03 -16.22
C TYR A 224 6.47 -12.27 -14.91
N ASN A 225 5.60 -11.26 -14.95
CA ASN A 225 5.17 -10.49 -13.79
C ASN A 225 6.33 -9.89 -12.97
N ASN A 226 7.48 -9.60 -13.58
CA ASN A 226 8.58 -8.95 -12.87
C ASN A 226 8.46 -7.42 -12.97
N LEU A 227 8.78 -6.74 -11.88
CA LEU A 227 8.92 -5.29 -11.81
C LEU A 227 10.41 -4.94 -11.81
N VAL A 228 10.89 -4.28 -12.87
CA VAL A 228 12.33 -4.00 -13.04
C VAL A 228 12.57 -2.55 -13.43
N PHE A 229 13.43 -1.83 -12.73
CA PHE A 229 13.68 -0.41 -13.03
C PHE A 229 15.03 0.09 -12.55
N SER A 230 15.41 1.31 -12.95
CA SER A 230 16.67 1.96 -12.56
C SER A 230 17.90 1.09 -12.86
N VAL A 231 17.96 0.54 -14.07
CA VAL A 231 19.15 -0.17 -14.58
C VAL A 231 20.01 0.83 -15.34
N SER A 232 21.31 0.89 -15.04
CA SER A 232 22.23 1.84 -15.68
C SER A 232 23.61 1.26 -15.94
N ALA A 233 24.20 1.63 -17.09
CA ALA A 233 25.58 1.38 -17.44
C ALA A 233 26.26 2.69 -17.84
N THR A 234 27.43 2.99 -17.28
CA THR A 234 28.17 4.22 -17.60
C THR A 234 29.64 3.92 -17.81
N ALA A 235 30.22 4.45 -18.89
CA ALA A 235 31.64 4.32 -19.16
C ALA A 235 32.28 5.67 -19.53
N ALA A 236 33.32 6.03 -18.79
CA ALA A 236 33.86 7.40 -18.76
C ALA A 236 34.55 7.87 -20.06
N TYR A 237 34.89 6.97 -20.98
CA TYR A 237 35.65 7.31 -22.19
C TYR A 237 34.83 7.05 -23.45
N GLY A 238 34.65 8.08 -24.29
CA GLY A 238 33.62 8.18 -25.35
C GLY A 238 33.67 7.22 -26.56
N GLU A 239 34.42 6.12 -26.50
CA GLU A 239 34.28 4.97 -27.41
C GLU A 239 33.94 3.68 -26.62
N ALA A 240 33.30 3.83 -25.47
CA ALA A 240 32.92 2.74 -24.62
C ALA A 240 31.62 2.07 -25.09
N ASN A 241 31.54 0.75 -24.88
CA ASN A 241 30.30 0.01 -25.08
C ASN A 241 29.54 -0.01 -23.75
N GLU A 242 28.44 0.73 -23.70
CA GLU A 242 27.45 0.69 -22.64
C GLU A 242 26.33 -0.25 -23.08
N THR A 243 25.97 -1.21 -22.24
CA THR A 243 24.86 -2.12 -22.49
C THR A 243 24.00 -2.16 -21.25
N GLU A 244 22.76 -1.73 -21.39
CA GLU A 244 21.78 -1.74 -20.31
C GLU A 244 20.42 -2.22 -20.80
N ALA A 245 19.76 -3.04 -19.98
CA ALA A 245 18.37 -3.42 -20.17
C ALA A 245 17.76 -3.87 -18.84
N CYS A 246 16.52 -3.50 -18.58
CA CYS A 246 15.76 -4.05 -17.47
C CYS A 246 15.59 -5.56 -17.67
N ILE A 247 15.20 -6.00 -18.87
CA ILE A 247 14.97 -7.41 -19.17
C ILE A 247 15.68 -7.81 -20.48
N ASP A 248 16.59 -8.76 -20.38
CA ASP A 248 17.27 -9.43 -21.51
C ASP A 248 17.14 -10.95 -21.38
N VAL A 249 16.02 -11.49 -21.87
CA VAL A 249 15.70 -12.92 -21.82
C VAL A 249 15.10 -13.43 -23.13
N ALA A 250 15.04 -14.76 -23.28
CA ALA A 250 14.43 -15.38 -24.47
C ALA A 250 12.93 -15.11 -24.58
N THR A 251 12.21 -15.04 -23.45
CA THR A 251 10.77 -14.77 -23.43
C THR A 251 10.44 -13.87 -22.26
N ALA A 252 9.91 -12.68 -22.56
CA ALA A 252 9.42 -11.73 -21.59
C ALA A 252 7.96 -11.39 -21.91
N ASP A 253 7.10 -11.40 -20.89
CA ASP A 253 5.71 -10.99 -21.02
C ASP A 253 5.16 -10.55 -19.65
N TYR A 254 4.15 -9.68 -19.63
CA TYR A 254 3.55 -9.16 -18.39
C TYR A 254 4.57 -8.59 -17.37
N ASN A 255 5.70 -8.03 -17.82
CA ASN A 255 6.64 -7.38 -16.91
C ASN A 255 6.47 -5.86 -16.94
N ALA A 256 6.72 -5.21 -15.81
CA ALA A 256 6.74 -3.76 -15.67
C ALA A 256 8.19 -3.26 -15.72
N THR A 257 8.47 -2.30 -16.60
CA THR A 257 9.82 -1.75 -16.80
C THR A 257 9.81 -0.25 -17.00
N ASP A 258 10.86 0.47 -16.62
CA ASP A 258 10.99 1.91 -16.93
C ASP A 258 11.64 2.18 -18.30
N ASP A 259 12.18 1.15 -18.95
CA ASP A 259 12.81 1.22 -20.28
C ASP A 259 11.97 0.59 -21.43
N GLY A 260 10.82 -0.02 -21.10
CA GLY A 260 9.93 -0.64 -22.08
C GLY A 260 10.34 -2.04 -22.56
N THR A 261 11.27 -2.71 -21.87
CA THR A 261 11.69 -4.10 -22.17
C THR A 261 10.77 -5.18 -21.59
N GLY A 262 9.61 -4.79 -21.04
CA GLY A 262 8.68 -5.67 -20.31
C GLY A 262 7.99 -6.80 -21.10
N GLY A 263 8.14 -6.84 -22.43
CA GLY A 263 7.55 -7.87 -23.30
C GLY A 263 6.18 -7.51 -23.88
N THR A 264 5.45 -8.50 -24.38
CA THR A 264 4.24 -8.28 -25.23
C THR A 264 3.10 -7.59 -24.49
N ASN A 265 2.75 -8.09 -23.31
CA ASN A 265 1.76 -7.50 -22.39
C ASN A 265 2.43 -6.72 -21.26
N GLY A 266 3.70 -6.35 -21.44
CA GLY A 266 4.43 -5.55 -20.46
C GLY A 266 3.94 -4.11 -20.40
N ILE A 267 4.17 -3.47 -19.27
CA ILE A 267 3.83 -2.06 -19.03
C ILE A 267 5.09 -1.22 -18.83
N THR A 268 5.03 0.04 -19.26
CA THR A 268 6.09 1.03 -18.99
C THR A 268 5.66 1.88 -17.81
N ILE A 269 6.49 1.91 -16.76
CA ILE A 269 6.13 2.50 -15.46
C ILE A 269 6.93 3.76 -15.14
N THR A 270 6.47 4.49 -14.13
CA THR A 270 7.27 5.50 -13.42
C THR A 270 7.61 4.95 -12.02
N PRO A 271 8.87 4.61 -11.71
CA PRO A 271 9.21 3.85 -10.49
C PRO A 271 8.68 4.44 -9.18
N ALA A 272 8.65 5.77 -9.06
CA ALA A 272 8.19 6.46 -7.85
C ALA A 272 6.70 6.28 -7.54
N ASP A 273 5.90 5.90 -8.55
CA ASP A 273 4.46 5.70 -8.44
C ASP A 273 4.10 4.24 -8.11
N GLU A 274 5.04 3.29 -8.28
CA GLU A 274 4.75 1.86 -8.14
C GLU A 274 4.90 1.32 -6.71
N ILE A 275 6.02 1.62 -6.04
CA ILE A 275 6.36 1.03 -4.73
C ILE A 275 6.53 2.07 -3.64
N GLU A 276 6.41 1.68 -2.37
CA GLU A 276 6.43 2.60 -1.23
C GLU A 276 7.68 3.49 -1.17
N ASP A 277 8.89 2.93 -1.33
CA ASP A 277 10.14 3.71 -1.36
C ASP A 277 11.20 3.11 -2.31
N THR A 278 11.69 3.91 -3.25
CA THR A 278 12.73 3.52 -4.23
C THR A 278 14.15 3.81 -3.74
N SER A 279 14.31 4.47 -2.58
CA SER A 279 15.61 4.92 -2.07
C SER A 279 16.44 3.72 -1.59
N THR A 280 17.68 3.57 -2.05
CA THR A 280 18.51 2.38 -1.72
C THR A 280 18.70 2.11 -0.23
N ALA A 281 18.65 3.14 0.62
CA ALA A 281 18.81 3.05 2.07
C ALA A 281 17.53 2.67 2.82
N THR A 282 16.36 2.93 2.24
CA THR A 282 15.03 2.74 2.86
C THR A 282 14.10 2.00 1.92
N PHE A 283 14.67 1.18 1.03
CA PHE A 283 13.96 0.56 -0.08
C PHE A 283 12.83 -0.33 0.44
N ASP A 284 11.62 -0.09 -0.04
CA ASP A 284 10.41 -0.80 0.35
C ASP A 284 9.65 -1.21 -0.92
N CYS A 285 9.60 -2.53 -1.17
CA CYS A 285 9.09 -3.11 -2.41
C CYS A 285 7.56 -3.15 -2.52
N HIS A 286 6.83 -2.89 -1.43
CA HIS A 286 5.37 -3.04 -1.42
C HIS A 286 4.71 -2.03 -2.36
N LEU A 287 3.68 -2.47 -3.06
CA LEU A 287 2.98 -1.69 -4.06
C LEU A 287 2.16 -0.58 -3.42
N LYS A 288 2.26 0.61 -4.01
CA LYS A 288 1.47 1.78 -3.61
C LYS A 288 0.03 1.67 -4.09
N PRO A 289 -0.92 2.30 -3.37
CA PRO A 289 -2.26 2.48 -3.90
C PRO A 289 -2.31 3.20 -5.24
N GLY A 290 -2.83 2.51 -6.25
CA GLY A 290 -2.96 3.04 -7.60
C GLY A 290 -1.72 2.86 -8.48
N ALA A 291 -0.73 2.07 -8.02
CA ALA A 291 0.36 1.59 -8.87
C ALA A 291 -0.18 0.92 -10.14
N ASP A 292 0.47 1.17 -11.27
CA ASP A 292 0.09 0.59 -12.56
C ASP A 292 0.32 -0.94 -12.57
N CYS A 293 1.20 -1.44 -11.69
CA CYS A 293 1.43 -2.86 -11.49
C CYS A 293 0.25 -3.64 -10.90
N ILE A 294 -0.72 -2.96 -10.26
CA ILE A 294 -1.88 -3.61 -9.62
C ILE A 294 -2.86 -4.13 -10.69
N GLY A 295 -3.09 -5.44 -10.68
CA GLY A 295 -3.97 -6.17 -11.59
C GLY A 295 -3.46 -6.25 -13.03
N ALA A 296 -2.17 -5.95 -13.24
CA ALA A 296 -1.55 -5.96 -14.57
C ALA A 296 -0.86 -7.29 -14.92
N GLY A 297 -0.74 -8.21 -13.96
CA GLY A 297 -0.06 -9.49 -14.12
C GLY A 297 -0.96 -10.59 -14.69
N THR A 298 -0.36 -11.77 -14.87
CA THR A 298 -1.04 -13.00 -15.28
C THR A 298 -1.01 -14.06 -14.18
N ASP A 299 -1.97 -14.98 -14.21
CA ASP A 299 -2.01 -16.15 -13.32
C ASP A 299 -0.83 -17.09 -13.59
N LEU A 300 -0.03 -17.34 -12.56
CA LEU A 300 1.12 -18.24 -12.58
C LEU A 300 0.99 -19.39 -11.56
N SER A 301 -0.21 -19.66 -11.03
CA SER A 301 -0.46 -20.70 -10.02
C SER A 301 0.08 -22.09 -10.42
N ALA A 302 0.06 -22.41 -11.71
CA ALA A 302 0.63 -23.65 -12.25
C ALA A 302 2.14 -23.84 -11.98
N TYR A 303 2.84 -22.76 -11.61
CA TYR A 303 4.28 -22.72 -11.32
C TYR A 303 4.58 -22.60 -9.82
N GLY A 304 3.58 -22.72 -8.95
CA GLY A 304 3.77 -22.71 -7.49
C GLY A 304 4.25 -21.36 -6.96
N VAL A 305 3.57 -20.29 -7.40
CA VAL A 305 3.77 -18.89 -6.95
C VAL A 305 2.46 -18.34 -6.36
N ASP A 306 1.80 -19.12 -5.52
CA ASP A 306 0.46 -18.81 -4.98
C ASP A 306 0.48 -17.78 -3.83
N GLU A 307 1.67 -17.40 -3.36
CA GLU A 307 1.90 -16.43 -2.30
C GLU A 307 2.99 -15.42 -2.73
N ASP A 308 2.96 -14.22 -2.17
CA ASP A 308 3.89 -13.13 -2.43
C ASP A 308 5.04 -13.05 -1.40
N ILE A 309 5.75 -11.91 -1.35
CA ILE A 309 6.86 -11.68 -0.43
C ILE A 309 6.44 -11.66 1.06
N ASP A 310 5.19 -11.34 1.36
CA ASP A 310 4.63 -11.31 2.71
C ASP A 310 3.87 -12.59 3.08
N GLY A 311 3.73 -13.52 2.14
CA GLY A 311 2.93 -14.73 2.30
C GLY A 311 1.44 -14.48 2.09
N ASP A 312 1.07 -13.34 1.50
CA ASP A 312 -0.29 -13.05 1.09
C ASP A 312 -0.64 -13.84 -0.16
N SER A 313 -1.84 -14.43 -0.19
CA SER A 313 -2.29 -15.27 -1.29
C SER A 313 -2.49 -14.47 -2.58
N ARG A 314 -2.07 -15.05 -3.72
CA ARG A 314 -2.28 -14.48 -5.05
C ARG A 314 -3.48 -15.10 -5.77
N PRO A 315 -4.33 -14.32 -6.44
CA PRO A 315 -4.42 -12.86 -6.36
C PRO A 315 -5.22 -12.41 -5.13
N GLN A 316 -4.86 -11.27 -4.54
CA GLN A 316 -5.70 -10.60 -3.52
C GLN A 316 -6.91 -9.92 -4.17
N ASN A 317 -6.77 -9.57 -5.45
CA ASN A 317 -7.80 -8.96 -6.28
C ASN A 317 -8.37 -9.98 -7.29
N THR A 318 -9.03 -9.52 -8.36
CA THR A 318 -9.49 -10.41 -9.44
C THR A 318 -8.40 -10.78 -10.44
N MET A 319 -7.24 -10.12 -10.38
CA MET A 319 -6.09 -10.29 -11.26
C MET A 319 -4.82 -10.22 -10.41
N TRP A 320 -3.74 -10.87 -10.87
CA TRP A 320 -2.44 -10.85 -10.21
C TRP A 320 -1.75 -9.50 -10.42
N ASP A 321 -0.94 -9.10 -9.47
CA ASP A 321 -0.10 -7.92 -9.59
C ASP A 321 1.27 -8.27 -10.20
N ILE A 322 1.93 -7.28 -10.80
CA ILE A 322 3.32 -7.38 -11.27
C ILE A 322 4.27 -7.01 -10.12
N GLY A 323 5.31 -7.81 -9.89
CA GLY A 323 6.32 -7.59 -8.84
C GLY A 323 6.26 -8.65 -7.72
N ALA A 324 7.14 -8.48 -6.73
CA ALA A 324 7.29 -9.41 -5.59
C ALA A 324 6.15 -9.33 -4.58
N ASP A 325 5.53 -8.16 -4.48
CA ASP A 325 4.36 -7.90 -3.64
C ASP A 325 3.06 -8.18 -4.41
N GLU A 326 2.03 -8.68 -3.71
CA GLU A 326 0.65 -8.69 -4.16
C GLU A 326 -0.11 -7.71 -3.30
N TYR A 327 -0.57 -6.63 -3.91
CA TYR A 327 -1.21 -5.54 -3.23
C TYR A 327 -2.46 -6.00 -2.47
N ALA A 328 -2.30 -6.15 -1.17
CA ALA A 328 -3.35 -6.44 -0.22
C ALA A 328 -3.77 -5.15 0.50
N PRO A 329 -4.99 -4.61 0.24
CA PRO A 329 -5.47 -3.49 1.04
C PRO A 329 -5.64 -3.94 2.50
N SER A 330 -5.01 -3.26 3.43
CA SER A 330 -4.99 -3.63 4.85
C SER A 330 -6.37 -3.44 5.50
N VAL A 331 -7.06 -4.54 5.80
CA VAL A 331 -8.40 -4.50 6.43
C VAL A 331 -8.31 -4.79 7.93
N ALA A 332 -8.61 -3.78 8.77
CA ALA A 332 -8.75 -3.95 10.22
C ALA A 332 -10.23 -4.04 10.61
N ILE A 333 -10.67 -5.18 11.17
CA ILE A 333 -12.06 -5.38 11.62
C ILE A 333 -12.10 -5.61 13.13
N ALA A 334 -12.89 -4.80 13.83
CA ALA A 334 -13.19 -4.97 15.25
C ALA A 334 -14.71 -5.02 15.47
N THR A 335 -15.22 -6.11 16.02
CA THR A 335 -16.64 -6.28 16.33
C THR A 335 -16.83 -6.65 17.80
N ALA A 336 -17.73 -5.97 18.50
CA ALA A 336 -18.07 -6.27 19.89
C ALA A 336 -19.58 -6.19 20.14
N THR A 337 -20.08 -7.12 20.96
CA THR A 337 -21.48 -7.19 21.38
C THR A 337 -21.58 -7.22 22.91
N GLY A 338 -22.62 -6.61 23.48
CA GLY A 338 -22.83 -6.56 24.93
C GLY A 338 -22.10 -5.39 25.60
N ALA A 339 -21.91 -5.48 26.92
CA ALA A 339 -21.25 -4.43 27.69
C ALA A 339 -19.72 -4.51 27.58
N HIS A 340 -19.05 -3.45 27.10
CA HIS A 340 -17.59 -3.46 26.89
C HIS A 340 -16.95 -2.05 26.92
N GLY A 341 -15.62 -2.00 27.09
CA GLY A 341 -14.85 -0.76 27.26
C GLY A 341 -14.67 0.09 25.99
N GLY A 342 -14.99 -0.45 24.82
CA GLY A 342 -14.93 0.22 23.52
C GLY A 342 -14.50 -0.72 22.39
N THR A 343 -14.66 -0.28 21.15
CA THR A 343 -14.30 -1.04 19.94
C THR A 343 -13.45 -0.17 19.04
N GLN A 344 -12.26 -0.65 18.66
CA GLN A 344 -11.31 0.14 17.87
C GLN A 344 -10.75 -0.71 16.73
N ALA A 345 -10.81 -0.16 15.52
CA ALA A 345 -10.11 -0.67 14.34
C ALA A 345 -9.17 0.42 13.82
N GLN A 346 -7.90 0.09 13.64
CA GLN A 346 -6.86 1.02 13.20
C GLN A 346 -6.00 0.34 12.15
N THR A 347 -5.77 1.01 11.02
CA THR A 347 -4.90 0.52 9.96
C THR A 347 -4.27 1.70 9.20
N ALA A 348 -3.24 1.44 8.39
CA ALA A 348 -2.52 2.41 7.57
C ALA A 348 -2.19 1.80 6.19
N GLY A 349 -1.86 2.63 5.21
CA GLY A 349 -1.68 2.22 3.80
C GLY A 349 -2.98 2.33 3.00
N SER A 350 -3.16 1.53 1.96
CA SER A 350 -4.50 1.37 1.37
C SER A 350 -5.33 0.50 2.26
N ALA A 351 -6.29 1.08 2.96
CA ALA A 351 -6.69 0.48 4.21
C ALA A 351 -8.18 0.65 4.51
N VAL A 352 -8.81 -0.41 5.00
CA VAL A 352 -10.21 -0.39 5.45
C VAL A 352 -10.28 -0.68 6.94
N ALA A 353 -10.60 0.34 7.75
CA ALA A 353 -10.88 0.17 9.18
C ALA A 353 -12.39 0.03 9.42
N ILE A 354 -12.85 -1.09 9.98
CA ILE A 354 -14.25 -1.32 10.33
C ILE A 354 -14.38 -1.61 11.83
N ALA A 355 -15.04 -0.71 12.57
CA ALA A 355 -15.35 -0.90 13.98
C ALA A 355 -16.88 -0.96 14.18
N THR A 356 -17.38 -2.08 14.71
CA THR A 356 -18.82 -2.29 14.99
C THR A 356 -19.05 -2.64 16.46
N ALA A 357 -19.90 -1.85 17.14
CA ALA A 357 -20.28 -2.09 18.53
C ALA A 357 -21.79 -2.16 18.71
N ILE A 358 -22.29 -3.19 19.41
CA ILE A 358 -23.71 -3.36 19.74
C ILE A 358 -23.87 -3.53 21.26
N GLY A 359 -24.65 -2.66 21.90
CA GLY A 359 -24.92 -2.68 23.34
C GLY A 359 -24.46 -1.41 24.06
N ALA A 360 -24.34 -1.45 25.38
CA ALA A 360 -23.78 -0.34 26.16
C ALA A 360 -22.24 -0.41 26.12
N HIS A 361 -21.54 0.64 25.70
CA HIS A 361 -20.09 0.55 25.48
C HIS A 361 -19.34 1.88 25.64
N GLY A 362 -18.02 1.80 25.79
CA GLY A 362 -17.12 2.96 25.98
C GLY A 362 -16.77 3.76 24.71
N GLY A 363 -17.39 3.43 23.58
CA GLY A 363 -17.27 4.15 22.30
C GLY A 363 -16.74 3.29 21.15
N THR A 364 -16.85 3.81 19.93
CA THR A 364 -16.47 3.11 18.70
C THR A 364 -15.58 4.00 17.83
N LEU A 365 -14.41 3.49 17.43
CA LEU A 365 -13.44 4.22 16.63
C LEU A 365 -12.95 3.37 15.44
N ALA A 366 -13.07 3.91 14.24
CA ALA A 366 -12.36 3.43 13.06
C ALA A 366 -11.37 4.50 12.58
N GLN A 367 -10.12 4.12 12.35
CA GLN A 367 -9.06 5.01 11.89
C GLN A 367 -8.25 4.37 10.77
N ALA A 368 -8.12 5.05 9.64
CA ALA A 368 -7.34 4.63 8.48
C ALA A 368 -6.54 5.82 7.91
N ALA A 369 -5.38 5.57 7.29
CA ALA A 369 -4.56 6.61 6.66
C ALA A 369 -3.92 6.07 5.36
N GLY A 370 -3.89 6.85 4.28
CA GLY A 370 -3.48 6.45 2.93
C GLY A 370 -4.64 6.56 1.92
N SER A 371 -4.81 5.56 1.04
CA SER A 371 -6.07 5.39 0.30
C SER A 371 -7.06 4.65 1.20
N ALA A 372 -7.85 5.40 1.96
CA ALA A 372 -8.37 4.92 3.24
C ALA A 372 -9.90 4.98 3.35
N VAL A 373 -10.50 3.90 3.86
CA VAL A 373 -11.92 3.83 4.24
C VAL A 373 -12.03 3.52 5.73
N ALA A 374 -12.62 4.43 6.51
CA ALA A 374 -12.90 4.22 7.93
C ALA A 374 -14.41 4.17 8.19
N ILE A 375 -14.91 3.05 8.72
CA ILE A 375 -16.31 2.81 9.02
C ILE A 375 -16.48 2.50 10.50
N ALA A 376 -17.16 3.38 11.24
CA ALA A 376 -17.51 3.17 12.64
C ALA A 376 -19.03 3.09 12.79
N THR A 377 -19.53 1.97 13.32
CA THR A 377 -20.95 1.74 13.57
C THR A 377 -21.20 1.40 15.03
N ALA A 378 -22.06 2.16 15.69
CA ALA A 378 -22.45 1.90 17.08
C ALA A 378 -23.97 1.84 17.25
N ILE A 379 -24.45 0.82 17.96
CA ILE A 379 -25.86 0.65 18.31
C ILE A 379 -25.97 0.50 19.83
N GLY A 380 -26.72 1.38 20.49
CA GLY A 380 -26.94 1.36 21.94
C GLY A 380 -26.39 2.58 22.68
N ALA A 381 -26.23 2.47 23.99
CA ALA A 381 -25.80 3.56 24.87
C ALA A 381 -24.27 3.71 24.91
N HIS A 382 -23.72 4.85 24.48
CA HIS A 382 -22.26 5.02 24.39
C HIS A 382 -21.79 6.49 24.36
N PRO A 383 -20.55 6.80 24.72
CA PRO A 383 -20.05 8.18 24.77
C PRO A 383 -19.69 8.76 23.38
N GLY A 384 -19.55 7.94 22.33
CA GLY A 384 -19.47 8.45 20.97
C GLY A 384 -18.96 7.47 19.92
N THR A 385 -19.21 7.82 18.66
CA THR A 385 -18.78 7.08 17.47
C THR A 385 -17.92 7.97 16.58
N ARG A 386 -16.76 7.49 16.16
CA ARG A 386 -15.81 8.26 15.36
C ARG A 386 -15.20 7.47 14.21
N ALA A 387 -15.21 8.05 13.02
CA ALA A 387 -14.45 7.57 11.86
C ALA A 387 -13.46 8.65 11.41
N GLN A 388 -12.21 8.26 11.18
CA GLN A 388 -11.11 9.14 10.77
C GLN A 388 -10.36 8.52 9.59
N ALA A 389 -10.28 9.24 8.47
CA ALA A 389 -9.52 8.84 7.29
C ALA A 389 -8.65 10.00 6.77
N ALA A 390 -7.48 9.72 6.21
CA ALA A 390 -6.59 10.73 5.63
C ALA A 390 -5.95 10.20 4.33
N GLY A 391 -5.75 11.06 3.32
CA GLY A 391 -5.28 10.73 1.96
C GLY A 391 -6.41 10.76 0.92
N SER A 392 -6.57 9.71 0.11
CA SER A 392 -7.80 9.52 -0.69
C SER A 392 -8.82 8.79 0.20
N ALA A 393 -9.70 9.56 0.83
CA ALA A 393 -10.27 9.19 2.12
C ALA A 393 -11.80 9.18 2.16
N VAL A 394 -12.38 8.09 2.69
CA VAL A 394 -13.81 7.98 3.04
C VAL A 394 -13.95 7.67 4.53
N ALA A 395 -14.59 8.56 5.29
CA ALA A 395 -14.91 8.34 6.70
C ALA A 395 -16.43 8.28 6.91
N ILE A 396 -16.94 7.17 7.43
CA ILE A 396 -18.36 6.93 7.69
C ILE A 396 -18.55 6.61 9.18
N ALA A 397 -19.31 7.44 9.89
CA ALA A 397 -19.66 7.22 11.28
C ALA A 397 -21.19 7.14 11.43
N THR A 398 -21.68 6.02 11.94
CA THR A 398 -23.11 5.77 12.17
C THR A 398 -23.37 5.42 13.64
N ALA A 399 -24.26 6.16 14.30
CA ALA A 399 -24.68 5.86 15.66
C ALA A 399 -26.20 5.79 15.81
N ILE A 400 -26.70 4.75 16.49
CA ILE A 400 -28.12 4.54 16.76
C ILE A 400 -28.33 4.36 18.26
N GLY A 401 -29.22 5.15 18.87
CA GLY A 401 -29.55 5.08 20.30
C GLY A 401 -29.21 6.36 21.06
N ALA A 402 -29.07 6.28 22.39
CA ALA A 402 -28.65 7.41 23.22
C ALA A 402 -27.12 7.48 23.28
N HIS A 403 -26.51 8.57 22.84
CA HIS A 403 -25.05 8.61 22.71
C HIS A 403 -24.41 10.00 22.86
N GLY A 404 -23.10 10.05 23.13
CA GLY A 404 -22.36 11.29 23.36
C GLY A 404 -21.93 12.06 22.09
N GLY A 405 -22.13 11.47 20.90
CA GLY A 405 -22.04 12.15 19.62
C GLY A 405 -21.46 11.29 18.49
N THR A 406 -21.61 11.77 17.25
CA THR A 406 -21.15 11.05 16.04
C THR A 406 -20.28 11.95 15.20
N ARG A 407 -19.08 11.47 14.83
CA ARG A 407 -18.10 12.27 14.08
C ARG A 407 -17.43 11.50 12.95
N ALA A 408 -17.48 12.06 11.75
CA ALA A 408 -16.66 11.62 10.61
C ALA A 408 -15.68 12.72 10.20
N GLN A 409 -14.42 12.34 9.96
CA GLN A 409 -13.36 13.25 9.54
C GLN A 409 -12.54 12.63 8.41
N ALA A 410 -12.44 13.34 7.28
CA ALA A 410 -11.64 12.93 6.12
C ALA A 410 -10.75 14.10 5.65
N ALA A 411 -9.54 13.82 5.14
CA ALA A 411 -8.63 14.84 4.61
C ALA A 411 -7.95 14.34 3.32
N GLY A 412 -7.77 15.23 2.33
CA GLY A 412 -7.24 14.94 0.98
C GLY A 412 -8.34 14.94 -0.10
N SER A 413 -8.46 13.89 -0.90
CA SER A 413 -9.66 13.67 -1.74
C SER A 413 -10.70 12.97 -0.88
N ALA A 414 -11.63 13.73 -0.30
CA ALA A 414 -12.22 13.37 0.98
C ALA A 414 -13.76 13.33 0.97
N VAL A 415 -14.34 12.24 1.50
CA VAL A 415 -15.77 12.10 1.80
C VAL A 415 -15.93 11.79 3.29
N ALA A 416 -16.63 12.65 4.03
CA ALA A 416 -16.97 12.44 5.44
C ALA A 416 -18.48 12.37 5.61
N ILE A 417 -19.01 11.25 6.12
CA ILE A 417 -20.43 11.01 6.35
C ILE A 417 -20.65 10.67 7.82
N ALA A 418 -21.43 11.50 8.52
CA ALA A 418 -21.82 11.25 9.90
C ALA A 418 -23.34 11.15 10.00
N THR A 419 -23.84 10.02 10.50
CA THR A 419 -25.28 9.76 10.69
C THR A 419 -25.57 9.39 12.14
N ALA A 420 -26.49 10.10 12.78
CA ALA A 420 -26.94 9.81 14.13
C ALA A 420 -28.46 9.71 14.22
N ILE A 421 -28.93 8.67 14.91
CA ILE A 421 -30.35 8.45 15.19
C ILE A 421 -30.53 8.29 16.69
N GLY A 422 -31.37 9.12 17.30
CA GLY A 422 -31.67 9.08 18.74
C GLY A 422 -31.19 10.32 19.50
N ALA A 423 -31.09 10.20 20.82
CA ALA A 423 -30.76 11.31 21.72
C ALA A 423 -29.24 11.52 21.83
N HIS A 424 -28.73 12.70 21.45
CA HIS A 424 -27.27 12.93 21.47
C HIS A 424 -26.83 14.42 21.46
N PRO A 425 -25.64 14.76 21.99
CA PRO A 425 -25.12 16.13 21.99
C PRO A 425 -24.77 16.71 20.60
N GLY A 426 -24.52 15.88 19.58
CA GLY A 426 -24.39 16.38 18.22
C GLY A 426 -23.76 15.44 17.19
N THR A 427 -23.95 15.79 15.92
CA THR A 427 -23.43 15.07 14.76
C THR A 427 -22.55 15.98 13.92
N ARG A 428 -21.35 15.50 13.55
CA ARG A 428 -20.37 16.31 12.82
C ARG A 428 -19.66 15.55 11.70
N ALA A 429 -19.71 16.10 10.49
CA ALA A 429 -18.87 15.68 9.38
C ALA A 429 -17.87 16.79 9.01
N GLN A 430 -16.61 16.43 8.81
CA GLN A 430 -15.54 17.35 8.42
C GLN A 430 -14.70 16.76 7.29
N ALA A 431 -14.59 17.46 6.17
CA ALA A 431 -13.76 17.07 5.02
C ALA A 431 -12.84 18.23 4.58
N ALA A 432 -11.64 17.95 4.09
CA ALA A 432 -10.71 18.97 3.58
C ALA A 432 -10.01 18.49 2.31
N GLY A 433 -9.81 19.39 1.32
CA GLY A 433 -9.24 19.12 0.00
C GLY A 433 -10.30 19.14 -1.12
N SER A 434 -10.41 18.09 -1.93
CA SER A 434 -11.58 17.88 -2.80
C SER A 434 -12.64 17.17 -1.98
N ALA A 435 -13.59 17.91 -1.41
CA ALA A 435 -14.22 17.54 -0.16
C ALA A 435 -15.76 17.47 -0.21
N VAL A 436 -16.31 16.37 0.29
CA VAL A 436 -17.75 16.21 0.56
C VAL A 436 -17.94 15.90 2.05
N ALA A 437 -18.69 16.74 2.77
CA ALA A 437 -19.06 16.52 4.16
C ALA A 437 -20.57 16.43 4.30
N ILE A 438 -21.09 15.31 4.78
CA ILE A 438 -22.52 15.05 4.99
C ILE A 438 -22.77 14.72 6.45
N ALA A 439 -23.58 15.52 7.13
CA ALA A 439 -24.00 15.28 8.50
C ALA A 439 -25.53 15.15 8.57
N THR A 440 -26.02 14.04 9.10
CA THR A 440 -27.46 13.77 9.26
C THR A 440 -27.76 13.38 10.70
N ALA A 441 -28.71 14.07 11.33
CA ALA A 441 -29.19 13.72 12.66
C ALA A 441 -30.72 13.61 12.69
N ILE A 442 -31.22 12.56 13.34
CA ILE A 442 -32.66 12.31 13.53
C ILE A 442 -32.93 12.09 15.03
N GLY A 443 -33.86 12.85 15.59
CA GLY A 443 -34.25 12.77 17.01
C GLY A 443 -33.96 14.06 17.79
N ALA A 444 -33.90 13.97 19.11
CA ALA A 444 -33.55 15.10 19.97
C ALA A 444 -32.02 15.23 20.09
N HIS A 445 -31.44 16.37 19.71
CA HIS A 445 -29.98 16.47 19.67
C HIS A 445 -29.41 17.88 19.86
N GLY A 446 -28.13 17.99 20.22
CA GLY A 446 -27.46 19.27 20.50
C GLY A 446 -26.95 20.03 19.26
N GLY A 447 -27.02 19.42 18.07
CA GLY A 447 -26.86 20.11 16.79
C GLY A 447 -26.25 19.23 15.69
N THR A 448 -26.38 19.69 14.44
CA THR A 448 -25.86 18.99 13.25
C THR A 448 -24.95 19.91 12.46
N ARG A 449 -23.72 19.46 12.16
CA ARG A 449 -22.71 20.29 11.48
C ARG A 449 -21.96 19.54 10.38
N ALA A 450 -21.99 20.08 9.16
CA ALA A 450 -21.12 19.68 8.06
C ALA A 450 -20.13 20.80 7.74
N GLN A 451 -18.86 20.46 7.59
CA GLN A 451 -17.80 21.41 7.21
C GLN A 451 -16.92 20.83 6.12
N ALA A 452 -16.76 21.53 5.01
CA ALA A 452 -15.86 21.12 3.93
C ALA A 452 -14.94 22.30 3.51
N ALA A 453 -13.70 22.04 3.10
CA ALA A 453 -12.76 23.07 2.65
C ALA A 453 -12.06 22.63 1.35
N GLY A 454 -11.81 23.58 0.43
CA GLY A 454 -11.26 23.36 -0.91
C GLY A 454 -12.33 23.40 -1.99
N SER A 455 -12.36 22.43 -2.92
CA SER A 455 -13.49 22.23 -3.84
C SER A 455 -14.56 21.43 -3.09
N ALA A 456 -15.55 22.14 -2.53
CA ALA A 456 -16.21 21.67 -1.32
C ALA A 456 -17.74 21.62 -1.40
N VAL A 457 -18.31 20.50 -0.96
CA VAL A 457 -19.76 20.33 -0.70
C VAL A 457 -19.97 20.02 0.78
N ALA A 458 -20.74 20.84 1.50
CA ALA A 458 -21.18 20.55 2.86
C ALA A 458 -22.70 20.46 2.93
N ILE A 459 -23.23 19.33 3.40
CA ILE A 459 -24.65 19.07 3.56
C ILE A 459 -24.93 18.73 5.02
N ALA A 460 -25.74 19.53 5.70
CA ALA A 460 -26.21 19.26 7.04
C ALA A 460 -27.73 19.09 7.04
N THR A 461 -28.23 17.97 7.56
CA THR A 461 -29.67 17.69 7.67
C THR A 461 -30.02 17.28 9.09
N ALA A 462 -30.97 17.98 9.70
CA ALA A 462 -31.48 17.63 11.03
C ALA A 462 -33.00 17.48 11.03
N ILE A 463 -33.47 16.42 11.67
CA ILE A 463 -34.90 16.16 11.88
C ILE A 463 -35.14 15.97 13.37
N GLY A 464 -36.03 16.76 13.95
CA GLY A 464 -36.37 16.71 15.38
C GLY A 464 -35.97 17.97 16.15
N ALA A 465 -35.94 17.85 17.49
CA ALA A 465 -35.70 18.97 18.39
C ALA A 465 -34.19 19.24 18.57
N HIS A 466 -33.71 20.45 18.23
CA HIS A 466 -32.27 20.74 18.35
C HIS A 466 -31.88 22.24 18.36
N PRO A 467 -30.75 22.64 18.97
CA PRO A 467 -30.29 24.04 18.97
C PRO A 467 -29.91 24.60 17.59
N GLY A 468 -29.43 23.78 16.65
CA GLY A 468 -29.24 24.26 15.28
C GLY A 468 -28.55 23.33 14.30
N THR A 469 -28.72 23.65 13.03
CA THR A 469 -28.16 22.94 11.87
C THR A 469 -27.26 23.85 11.08
N ARG A 470 -26.08 23.37 10.72
CA ARG A 470 -25.05 24.21 10.09
C ARG A 470 -24.26 23.50 9.01
N ALA A 471 -24.27 24.04 7.80
CA ALA A 471 -23.35 23.68 6.72
C ALA A 471 -22.38 24.84 6.45
N GLN A 472 -21.09 24.55 6.38
CA GLN A 472 -20.05 25.55 6.16
C GLN A 472 -19.04 25.06 5.12
N THR A 473 -18.71 25.91 4.14
CA THR A 473 -17.64 25.64 3.20
C THR A 473 -16.68 26.82 3.01
N ALA A 474 -15.47 26.52 2.53
CA ALA A 474 -14.48 27.50 2.10
C ALA A 474 -13.87 27.06 0.75
N GLY A 475 -13.78 27.96 -0.24
CA GLY A 475 -13.31 27.70 -1.61
C GLY A 475 -14.43 27.80 -2.66
N SER A 476 -14.29 27.11 -3.80
CA SER A 476 -15.38 26.93 -4.79
C SER A 476 -16.38 25.92 -4.24
N ALA A 477 -17.57 26.36 -3.84
CA ALA A 477 -18.30 25.57 -2.85
C ALA A 477 -19.83 25.64 -2.85
N VAL A 478 -20.42 24.56 -2.32
CA VAL A 478 -21.86 24.41 -2.07
C VAL A 478 -22.08 24.10 -0.58
N ALA A 479 -22.87 24.92 0.11
CA ALA A 479 -23.34 24.63 1.47
C ALA A 479 -24.86 24.49 1.49
N ILE A 480 -25.36 23.36 1.99
CA ILE A 480 -26.79 23.06 2.12
C ILE A 480 -27.10 22.70 3.57
N ALA A 481 -27.97 23.47 4.21
CA ALA A 481 -28.45 23.19 5.56
C ALA A 481 -29.97 23.03 5.55
N THR A 482 -30.46 21.88 6.02
CA THR A 482 -31.89 21.56 6.09
C THR A 482 -32.28 21.17 7.51
N ALA A 483 -33.29 21.82 8.08
CA ALA A 483 -33.82 21.45 9.39
C ALA A 483 -35.34 21.29 9.36
N ILE A 484 -35.83 20.22 9.98
CA ILE A 484 -37.26 19.92 10.13
C ILE A 484 -37.56 19.68 11.61
N GLY A 485 -38.55 20.39 12.17
CA GLY A 485 -38.94 20.28 13.58
C GLY A 485 -38.67 21.55 14.39
N ALA A 486 -38.62 21.43 15.71
CA ALA A 486 -38.39 22.55 16.62
C ALA A 486 -36.88 22.85 16.77
N HIS A 487 -36.40 24.06 16.44
CA HIS A 487 -34.95 24.31 16.47
C HIS A 487 -34.48 25.76 16.67
N GLY A 488 -33.25 25.94 17.16
CA GLY A 488 -32.69 27.28 17.41
C GLY A 488 -32.25 28.03 16.14
N GLY A 489 -31.88 27.33 15.06
CA GLY A 489 -31.67 27.96 13.76
C GLY A 489 -31.00 27.06 12.71
N THR A 490 -31.11 27.47 11.44
CA THR A 490 -30.54 26.77 10.29
C THR A 490 -29.61 27.71 9.52
N ARG A 491 -28.36 27.30 9.28
CA ARG A 491 -27.35 28.17 8.66
C ARG A 491 -26.54 27.44 7.59
N ALA A 492 -26.53 27.99 6.38
CA ALA A 492 -25.60 27.60 5.32
C ALA A 492 -24.65 28.77 5.03
N GLN A 493 -23.34 28.51 5.01
CA GLN A 493 -22.34 29.53 4.76
C GLN A 493 -21.26 29.05 3.80
N THR A 494 -20.87 29.91 2.87
CA THR A 494 -19.74 29.68 1.97
C THR A 494 -18.81 30.89 1.96
N ALA A 495 -17.52 30.66 1.73
CA ALA A 495 -16.53 31.70 1.49
C ALA A 495 -15.84 31.43 0.14
N GLY A 496 -15.95 32.34 -0.83
CA GLY A 496 -15.52 32.15 -2.24
C GLY A 496 -16.71 32.10 -3.22
N SER A 497 -16.44 31.87 -4.52
CA SER A 497 -17.48 31.81 -5.57
C SER A 497 -18.39 30.60 -5.36
N ALA A 498 -19.62 30.81 -4.85
CA ALA A 498 -20.32 29.73 -4.14
C ALA A 498 -21.85 29.87 -4.05
N LEU A 499 -22.50 28.73 -3.74
CA LEU A 499 -23.94 28.57 -3.49
C LEU A 499 -24.20 28.22 -2.01
N ALA A 500 -25.07 29.00 -1.35
CA ALA A 500 -25.55 28.68 -0.01
C ALA A 500 -27.08 28.49 -0.01
N ILE A 501 -27.55 27.34 0.49
CA ILE A 501 -28.98 27.01 0.62
C ILE A 501 -29.29 26.66 2.07
N ALA A 502 -30.22 27.38 2.69
CA ALA A 502 -30.72 27.08 4.02
C ALA A 502 -32.25 26.89 3.98
N THR A 503 -32.72 25.72 4.40
CA THR A 503 -34.15 25.39 4.44
C THR A 503 -34.57 24.98 5.85
N ALA A 504 -35.60 25.63 6.39
CA ALA A 504 -36.17 25.30 7.70
C ALA A 504 -37.68 25.10 7.64
N THR A 505 -38.17 24.02 8.26
CA THR A 505 -39.61 23.76 8.42
C THR A 505 -39.93 23.46 9.89
N GLY A 506 -40.94 24.12 10.44
CA GLY A 506 -41.34 23.98 11.85
C GLY A 506 -41.11 25.23 12.69
N ALA A 507 -41.12 25.10 14.02
CA ALA A 507 -40.85 26.21 14.94
C ALA A 507 -39.33 26.48 15.02
N HIS A 508 -38.87 27.70 14.68
CA HIS A 508 -37.43 27.96 14.62
C HIS A 508 -36.97 29.39 14.92
N GLY A 509 -35.75 29.51 15.44
CA GLY A 509 -35.12 30.80 15.80
C GLY A 509 -34.56 31.61 14.63
N GLY A 510 -34.37 31.00 13.45
CA GLY A 510 -34.00 31.72 12.22
C GLY A 510 -33.39 30.83 11.14
N THR A 511 -33.38 31.33 9.91
CA THR A 511 -32.77 30.68 8.74
C THR A 511 -31.84 31.66 8.05
N LEU A 512 -30.60 31.26 7.77
CA LEU A 512 -29.59 32.10 7.17
C LEU A 512 -28.80 31.34 6.08
N ALA A 513 -28.83 31.87 4.86
CA ALA A 513 -27.91 31.49 3.78
C ALA A 513 -26.98 32.67 3.49
N GLN A 514 -25.67 32.43 3.51
CA GLN A 514 -24.65 33.46 3.30
C GLN A 514 -23.57 32.95 2.34
N ALA A 515 -23.38 33.65 1.22
CA ALA A 515 -22.35 33.34 0.23
C ALA A 515 -21.64 34.62 -0.21
N ALA A 516 -20.35 34.51 -0.55
CA ALA A 516 -19.58 35.61 -1.12
C ALA A 516 -19.53 35.47 -2.66
N GLY A 517 -20.48 36.08 -3.38
CA GLY A 517 -20.29 36.37 -4.80
C GLY A 517 -21.21 35.72 -5.84
N VAL A 518 -22.24 34.93 -5.51
CA VAL A 518 -23.22 34.48 -6.54
C VAL A 518 -24.66 34.32 -6.02
N VAL A 519 -25.01 33.21 -5.35
CA VAL A 519 -26.42 32.86 -5.05
C VAL A 519 -26.62 32.43 -3.59
N THR A 520 -27.60 33.04 -2.94
CA THR A 520 -28.07 32.70 -1.59
C THR A 520 -29.57 32.38 -1.63
N VAL A 521 -29.97 31.23 -1.07
CA VAL A 521 -31.38 30.83 -0.96
C VAL A 521 -31.69 30.48 0.49
N ALA A 522 -32.55 31.27 1.12
CA ALA A 522 -33.06 30.99 2.46
C ALA A 522 -34.58 30.78 2.40
N THR A 523 -35.02 29.54 2.63
CA THR A 523 -36.43 29.15 2.61
C THR A 523 -36.89 28.75 4.02
N PHE A 524 -38.04 29.27 4.44
CA PHE A 524 -38.64 28.87 5.71
C PHE A 524 -40.15 28.68 5.59
N ARG A 525 -40.68 27.66 6.27
CA ARG A 525 -42.12 27.51 6.55
C ARG A 525 -42.33 27.37 8.05
N ARG A 526 -43.06 28.32 8.65
CA ARG A 526 -43.49 28.27 10.05
C ARG A 526 -44.93 27.75 10.14
N TYR A 527 -45.15 26.74 10.97
CA TYR A 527 -46.48 26.40 11.46
C TYR A 527 -46.75 27.24 12.72
N ARG A 528 -47.77 28.10 12.67
CA ARG A 528 -48.13 28.99 13.79
C ARG A 528 -48.89 28.18 14.85
N ALA A 529 -48.36 28.09 16.06
CA ALA A 529 -49.20 27.91 17.24
C ALA A 529 -49.73 29.29 17.64
N ALA A 530 -51.03 29.40 17.90
CA ALA A 530 -51.72 30.65 18.19
C ALA A 530 -51.29 31.23 19.56
N ALA A 531 -50.28 32.10 19.59
CA ALA A 531 -50.09 33.12 20.64
C ALA A 531 -49.09 34.17 20.15
N GLY A 532 -49.47 35.45 20.25
CA GLY A 532 -48.77 36.57 19.65
C GLY A 532 -47.41 36.87 20.28
N LEU A 533 -46.38 36.99 19.44
CA LEU A 533 -45.14 37.71 19.71
C LEU A 533 -44.72 38.41 18.41
N ALA A 534 -44.48 39.72 18.49
CA ALA A 534 -43.99 40.56 17.41
C ALA A 534 -42.48 40.34 17.20
N TYR A 535 -42.01 40.31 15.95
CA TYR A 535 -40.59 40.35 15.63
C TYR A 535 -40.30 41.08 14.31
N SER A 536 -39.25 41.89 14.32
CA SER A 536 -38.77 42.72 13.21
C SER A 536 -37.52 42.09 12.57
N PRO A 537 -37.54 41.68 11.29
CA PRO A 537 -36.34 41.22 10.60
C PRO A 537 -35.45 42.40 10.21
N ARG A 538 -34.13 42.27 10.41
CA ARG A 538 -33.11 43.20 9.90
C ARG A 538 -32.51 42.59 8.63
N LEU A 539 -32.80 43.19 7.47
CA LEU A 539 -32.16 42.88 6.19
C LEU A 539 -30.75 43.50 6.16
N VAL A 540 -29.75 42.73 5.72
CA VAL A 540 -28.44 43.27 5.33
C VAL A 540 -28.00 42.56 4.05
N GLY A 541 -27.89 43.32 2.94
CA GLY A 541 -27.35 42.88 1.65
C GLY A 541 -28.39 42.22 0.73
N GLY A 542 -28.47 42.68 -0.52
CA GLY A 542 -29.53 42.37 -1.49
C GLY A 542 -29.89 40.89 -1.60
N CYS A 543 -31.17 40.56 -1.38
CA CYS A 543 -31.71 39.21 -1.46
C CYS A 543 -33.08 39.29 -2.15
N PHE A 544 -33.28 38.49 -3.19
CA PHE A 544 -34.60 38.24 -3.76
C PHE A 544 -35.38 37.31 -2.83
N THR A 545 -36.42 37.84 -2.19
CA THR A 545 -37.39 37.05 -1.44
C THR A 545 -38.56 36.67 -2.34
N ALA A 546 -38.73 35.38 -2.66
CA ALA A 546 -40.01 34.87 -3.13
C ALA A 546 -40.97 34.82 -1.94
N GLN A 547 -41.76 35.89 -1.77
CA GLN A 547 -42.75 36.01 -0.71
C GLN A 547 -43.98 35.18 -1.09
N ALA A 548 -44.21 34.06 -0.40
CA ALA A 548 -45.51 33.39 -0.45
C ALA A 548 -46.52 34.25 0.33
N ALA A 549 -47.23 35.12 -0.39
CA ALA A 549 -48.39 35.83 0.15
C ALA A 549 -49.50 34.82 0.45
N ALA A 550 -50.00 34.85 1.68
CA ALA A 550 -51.15 34.04 2.09
C ALA A 550 -52.38 34.47 1.27
N GLY A 551 -53.00 33.50 0.59
CA GLY A 551 -54.34 33.62 0.05
C GLY A 551 -54.44 34.07 -1.40
N LEU A 552 -53.93 33.28 -2.35
CA LEU A 552 -54.50 33.21 -3.71
C LEU A 552 -54.38 31.76 -4.19
N ALA A 553 -55.52 31.13 -4.46
CA ALA A 553 -55.56 29.90 -5.22
C ALA A 553 -55.02 30.19 -6.62
N PHE A 554 -53.89 29.60 -6.99
CA PHE A 554 -53.40 29.60 -8.37
C PHE A 554 -53.60 28.22 -8.96
N ASP A 555 -54.73 28.07 -9.62
CA ASP A 555 -54.88 27.16 -10.75
C ASP A 555 -54.25 27.86 -11.97
N ARG A 556 -53.00 27.53 -12.29
CA ARG A 556 -52.50 27.54 -13.68
C ARG A 556 -51.12 26.89 -13.82
N HIS A 557 -51.06 25.99 -14.80
CA HIS A 557 -49.86 25.42 -15.41
C HIS A 557 -48.76 26.46 -15.70
N ILE A 558 -47.53 26.13 -15.29
CA ILE A 558 -46.30 26.74 -15.81
C ILE A 558 -45.80 25.85 -16.96
N GLN A 559 -45.64 26.40 -18.16
CA GLN A 559 -44.97 25.73 -19.27
C GLN A 559 -43.44 25.89 -19.17
N GLU A 560 -42.71 24.89 -19.70
CA GLU A 560 -41.25 24.87 -19.78
C GLU A 560 -40.67 26.14 -20.43
N GLY A 561 -39.62 26.70 -19.82
CA GLY A 561 -38.72 27.64 -20.51
C GLY A 561 -38.65 29.08 -20.00
N GLN A 562 -39.03 29.42 -18.76
CA GLN A 562 -38.78 30.76 -18.24
C GLN A 562 -37.83 30.79 -17.04
N THR A 563 -36.67 31.41 -17.26
CA THR A 563 -35.68 31.80 -16.26
C THR A 563 -36.08 33.18 -15.71
N LEU A 564 -36.27 33.31 -14.41
CA LEU A 564 -36.49 34.58 -13.73
C LEU A 564 -35.15 35.05 -13.12
N VAL A 565 -34.75 36.26 -13.53
CA VAL A 565 -33.51 36.98 -13.17
C VAL A 565 -33.40 37.22 -11.67
#